data_AF-A0A818S567-F1
#
_entry.id   AF-A0A818S567-F1
#
_cell.length_a   1.000
_cell.length_b   1.000
_cell.length_c   1.000
_cell.angle_alpha   90.00
_cell.angle_beta   90.00
_cell.angle_gamma   90.00
#
_symmetry.space_group_name_H-M   'P 1'
#
loop_
_entity.id
_entity.type
_entity.pdbx_description
1 polymer ?
#
loop_
_entity_poly.entity_id
_entity_poly.type
_entity_poly.pdbx_seq_one_letter_code
_entity_poly.pdbx_strand_id
1 'polypeptide(L)'
;MFYFSSSNLIPSTLIVFARVYLLCRFIMFHSHLFLDASSRSIGYLNQVSMDYFFLIKAYLQQWPIRCLTTFCIIVFLVGSWCLRACDYTSTNEHISMLDSMWLFIETFTTVGYGDIIPSTYCGRSIAAIIGLFGLLSTALLISVLIQKLLLNRWEKYVHNFVLNIQLEKERKIQAANIIKFSFQIWCMKKKNTSVCSISYFRAQRRLFQSIDLLLQIKQEQRKLIDSCVDQIDLISVQRNTSVETYEIKEQFKIMKVKMDNMEEKLVDMNMNINNIINDIQKTLNMLLNKVSK
;
A
#
# COMPACT_ATOMS: atom_id res chain seq x y z
N MET A 1 32.37 15.59 49.04
CA MET A 1 31.47 16.67 49.49
C MET A 1 30.88 17.38 48.27
N PHE A 2 29.88 16.77 47.62
CA PHE A 2 28.98 17.45 46.70
C PHE A 2 27.56 16.97 47.04
N TYR A 3 27.00 17.59 48.08
CA TYR A 3 25.58 17.47 48.42
C TYR A 3 24.79 18.28 47.38
N PHE A 4 24.56 17.70 46.20
CA PHE A 4 23.53 18.22 45.30
C PHE A 4 22.21 17.61 45.75
N SER A 5 21.37 18.45 46.37
CA SER A 5 20.05 18.07 46.87
C SER A 5 19.24 17.35 45.79
N SER A 6 18.70 16.18 46.15
CA SER A 6 17.95 15.24 45.30
C SER A 6 16.75 15.88 44.57
N SER A 7 16.28 17.05 45.05
CA SER A 7 15.21 17.86 44.45
C SER A 7 15.61 18.59 43.16
N ASN A 8 16.89 18.89 42.93
CA ASN A 8 17.37 19.65 41.76
C ASN A 8 17.89 18.77 40.61
N LEU A 9 18.07 17.46 40.84
CA LEU A 9 18.61 16.52 39.85
C LEU A 9 17.55 16.09 38.80
N ILE A 10 16.29 16.00 39.21
CA ILE A 10 15.17 15.57 38.36
C ILE A 10 14.84 16.62 37.26
N PRO A 11 14.67 17.92 37.57
CA PRO A 11 14.40 18.91 36.52
C PRO A 11 15.59 19.09 35.56
N SER A 12 16.83 18.99 36.07
CA SER A 12 18.03 19.10 35.22
C SER A 12 18.20 17.90 34.28
N THR A 13 17.89 16.68 34.73
CA THR A 13 17.89 15.48 33.87
C THR A 13 16.75 15.49 32.85
N LEU A 14 15.54 15.93 33.22
CA LEU A 14 14.42 16.17 32.29
C LEU A 14 14.80 17.16 31.17
N ILE A 15 15.53 18.24 31.49
CA ILE A 15 16.03 19.21 30.50
C ILE A 15 17.05 18.57 29.55
N VAL A 16 17.88 17.63 30.03
CA VAL A 16 18.81 16.88 29.17
C VAL A 16 18.07 15.88 28.28
N PHE A 17 17.01 15.23 28.76
CA PHE A 17 16.18 14.36 27.92
C PHE A 17 15.32 15.13 26.91
N ALA A 18 14.91 16.36 27.21
CA ALA A 18 14.30 17.24 26.22
C ALA A 18 15.23 17.52 25.02
N ARG A 19 16.56 17.40 25.22
CA ARG A 19 17.56 17.50 24.13
C ARG A 19 17.59 16.27 23.22
N VAL A 20 16.88 15.18 23.51
CA VAL A 20 16.68 14.08 22.55
C VAL A 20 15.97 14.59 21.28
N TYR A 21 15.21 15.68 21.36
CA TYR A 21 14.70 16.39 20.18
C TYR A 21 15.83 16.86 19.22
N LEU A 22 17.03 17.16 19.74
CA LEU A 22 18.19 17.52 18.90
C LEU A 22 18.73 16.31 18.12
N LEU A 23 18.59 15.08 18.63
CA LEU A 23 18.91 13.86 17.86
C LEU A 23 17.94 13.69 16.69
N CYS A 24 16.63 13.93 16.90
CA CYS A 24 15.66 13.96 15.80
C CYS A 24 16.02 15.04 14.75
N ARG A 25 16.46 16.21 15.21
CA ARG A 25 16.95 17.29 14.34
C ARG A 25 18.24 16.92 13.59
N PHE A 26 19.13 16.14 14.21
CA PHE A 26 20.36 15.66 13.59
C PHE A 26 20.08 14.60 12.51
N ILE A 27 19.17 13.66 12.78
CA ILE A 27 18.70 12.67 11.80
C ILE A 27 18.10 13.35 10.57
N MET A 28 17.35 14.44 10.78
CA MET A 28 16.81 15.27 9.70
C MET A 28 17.93 15.92 8.86
N PHE A 29 18.94 16.51 9.51
CA PHE A 29 20.02 17.19 8.79
C PHE A 29 20.90 16.24 7.96
N HIS A 30 21.12 15.01 8.44
CA HIS A 30 21.90 14.01 7.73
C HIS A 30 21.09 13.24 6.67
N SER A 31 19.77 13.43 6.63
CA SER A 31 18.91 12.79 5.63
C SER A 31 19.15 13.38 4.23
N HIS A 32 19.84 12.63 3.38
CA HIS A 32 20.11 12.99 1.97
C HIS A 32 18.81 13.37 1.22
N LEU A 33 17.68 12.77 1.64
CA LEU A 33 16.34 12.96 1.08
C LEU A 33 15.86 14.43 1.09
N PHE A 34 16.34 15.24 2.05
CA PHE A 34 15.94 16.65 2.19
C PHE A 34 16.94 17.63 1.58
N LEU A 35 18.18 17.21 1.34
CA LEU A 35 19.24 18.03 0.74
C LEU A 35 19.12 18.10 -0.78
N ASP A 36 18.55 17.06 -1.40
CA ASP A 36 18.38 17.02 -2.86
C ASP A 36 17.36 18.06 -3.35
N ALA A 37 17.82 18.96 -4.22
CA ALA A 37 16.97 19.99 -4.82
C ALA A 37 15.83 19.40 -5.68
N SER A 38 16.03 18.19 -6.22
CA SER A 38 15.04 17.46 -7.02
C SER A 38 13.86 16.95 -6.19
N SER A 39 14.08 16.48 -4.95
CA SER A 39 12.98 16.04 -4.09
C SER A 39 12.10 17.22 -3.69
N ARG A 40 12.71 18.37 -3.40
CA ARG A 40 12.01 19.62 -3.05
C ARG A 40 11.18 20.16 -4.21
N SER A 41 11.70 20.12 -5.45
CA SER A 41 10.94 20.56 -6.62
C SER A 41 9.74 19.66 -6.89
N ILE A 42 9.90 18.33 -6.78
CA ILE A 42 8.80 17.36 -6.91
C ILE A 42 7.76 17.55 -5.79
N GLY A 43 8.20 17.83 -4.55
CA GLY A 43 7.29 18.11 -3.43
C GLY A 43 6.46 19.36 -3.67
N TYR A 44 7.08 20.44 -4.16
CA TYR A 44 6.39 21.69 -4.49
C TYR A 44 5.38 21.52 -5.62
N LEU A 45 5.74 20.80 -6.69
CA LEU A 45 4.84 20.51 -7.82
C LEU A 45 3.59 19.74 -7.39
N ASN A 46 3.72 18.82 -6.43
CA ASN A 46 2.60 18.04 -5.90
C ASN A 46 1.88 18.73 -4.73
N GLN A 47 2.21 19.99 -4.41
CA GLN A 47 1.68 20.73 -3.26
C GLN A 47 1.86 20.00 -1.92
N VAL A 48 2.87 19.14 -1.82
CA VAL A 48 3.21 18.46 -0.57
C VAL A 48 4.23 19.31 0.16
N SER A 49 3.82 19.91 1.28
CA SER A 49 4.76 20.58 2.18
C SER A 49 5.74 19.53 2.73
N MET A 50 7.03 19.81 2.56
CA MET A 50 8.10 18.99 3.12
C MET A 50 8.19 19.24 4.63
N ASP A 51 7.21 18.75 5.38
CA ASP A 51 7.15 18.90 6.82
C ASP A 51 7.92 17.79 7.54
N TYR A 52 8.27 18.01 8.82
CA TYR A 52 8.95 16.99 9.63
C TYR A 52 8.11 15.71 9.79
N PHE A 53 6.78 15.84 9.83
CA PHE A 53 5.87 14.71 9.89
C PHE A 53 5.93 13.85 8.63
N PHE A 54 6.11 14.46 7.45
CA PHE A 54 6.30 13.74 6.21
C PHE A 54 7.60 12.94 6.24
N LEU A 55 8.68 13.54 6.76
CA LEU A 55 9.98 12.89 6.89
C LEU A 55 9.94 11.68 7.84
N ILE A 56 9.30 11.82 9.00
CA ILE A 56 9.14 10.70 9.95
C ILE A 56 8.32 9.57 9.31
N LYS A 57 7.22 9.90 8.62
CA LYS A 57 6.41 8.92 7.89
C LYS A 57 7.24 8.21 6.80
N ALA A 58 8.02 8.97 6.03
CA ALA A 58 8.85 8.43 4.96
C ALA A 58 9.95 7.49 5.48
N TYR A 59 10.65 7.86 6.56
CA TYR A 59 11.66 6.99 7.18
C TYR A 59 11.06 5.74 7.79
N LEU A 60 9.92 5.87 8.49
CA LEU A 60 9.19 4.74 9.04
C LEU A 60 8.74 3.77 7.94
N GLN A 61 8.40 4.28 6.76
CA GLN A 61 8.00 3.45 5.62
C GLN A 61 9.19 2.77 4.92
N GLN A 62 10.34 3.46 4.81
CA GLN A 62 11.51 2.92 4.10
C GLN A 62 12.26 1.87 4.92
N TRP A 63 12.47 2.11 6.22
CA TRP A 63 13.21 1.19 7.11
C TRP A 63 12.48 0.98 8.46
N PRO A 64 11.25 0.43 8.44
CA PRO A 64 10.39 0.36 9.63
C PRO A 64 11.04 -0.35 10.82
N ILE A 65 11.69 -1.49 10.57
CA ILE A 65 12.30 -2.32 11.61
C ILE A 65 13.47 -1.59 12.26
N ARG A 66 14.36 -0.99 11.44
CA ARG A 66 15.53 -0.27 11.97
C ARG A 66 15.07 0.91 12.83
N CYS A 67 14.13 1.72 12.35
CA CYS A 67 13.57 2.84 13.10
C CYS A 67 12.93 2.40 14.43
N LEU A 68 12.12 1.34 14.42
CA LEU A 68 11.49 0.81 15.63
C LEU A 68 12.54 0.29 16.63
N THR A 69 13.52 -0.49 16.17
CA THR A 69 14.58 -1.01 17.06
C THR A 69 15.41 0.11 17.68
N THR A 70 15.80 1.13 16.92
CA THR A 70 16.54 2.28 17.45
C THR A 70 15.71 3.06 18.46
N PHE A 71 14.41 3.24 18.21
CA PHE A 71 13.50 3.91 19.14
C PHE A 71 13.37 3.13 20.45
N CYS A 72 13.14 1.80 20.40
CA CYS A 72 13.03 0.97 21.59
C CYS A 72 14.32 0.96 22.42
N ILE A 73 15.50 0.91 21.79
CA ILE A 73 16.79 0.96 22.50
C ILE A 73 16.97 2.31 23.22
N ILE A 74 16.62 3.42 22.57
CA ILE A 74 16.70 4.74 23.19
C ILE A 74 15.74 4.82 24.38
N VAL A 75 14.47 4.44 24.20
CA VAL A 75 13.47 4.46 25.29
C VAL A 75 13.88 3.52 26.43
N PHE A 76 14.49 2.36 26.14
CA PHE A 76 15.03 1.43 27.13
C PHE A 76 16.14 2.07 27.99
N LEU A 77 17.16 2.66 27.35
CA LEU A 77 18.27 3.28 28.06
C LEU A 77 17.81 4.49 28.87
N VAL A 78 16.97 5.34 28.29
CA VAL A 78 16.41 6.53 28.96
C VAL A 78 15.48 6.13 30.11
N GLY A 79 14.54 5.22 29.86
CA GLY A 79 13.55 4.79 30.84
C GLY A 79 14.19 4.07 32.03
N SER A 80 15.15 3.18 31.78
CA SER A 80 15.90 2.50 32.84
C SER A 80 16.69 3.49 33.71
N TRP A 81 17.35 4.48 33.10
CA TRP A 81 18.04 5.54 33.84
C TRP A 81 17.07 6.42 34.65
N CYS A 82 15.94 6.80 34.07
CA CYS A 82 14.91 7.61 34.71
C CYS A 82 14.28 6.91 35.92
N LEU A 83 13.97 5.62 35.81
CA LEU A 83 13.46 4.83 36.94
C LEU A 83 14.47 4.78 38.08
N ARG A 84 15.74 4.49 37.78
CA ARG A 84 16.83 4.49 38.77
C ARG A 84 17.01 5.85 39.46
N ALA A 85 16.95 6.94 38.69
CA ALA A 85 17.11 8.29 39.21
C ALA A 85 15.95 8.69 40.15
N CYS A 86 14.72 8.28 39.83
CA CYS A 86 13.57 8.61 40.66
C CYS A 86 13.40 7.71 41.89
N ASP A 87 13.91 6.47 41.90
CA ASP A 87 13.89 5.65 43.13
C ASP A 87 14.97 6.04 44.14
N TYR A 88 16.13 6.53 43.67
CA TYR A 88 17.18 7.06 44.55
C TYR A 88 16.67 8.12 45.53
N THR A 89 15.65 8.89 45.13
CA THR A 89 15.07 9.94 45.98
C THR A 89 14.29 9.44 47.19
N SER A 90 13.91 8.16 47.24
CA SER A 90 13.12 7.59 48.34
C SER A 90 13.94 6.85 49.38
N THR A 91 14.89 6.02 48.91
CA THR A 91 15.59 5.05 49.77
C THR A 91 16.99 5.53 50.19
N ASN A 92 17.51 6.61 49.60
CA ASN A 92 18.92 7.04 49.70
C ASN A 92 19.94 5.96 49.30
N GLU A 93 19.47 4.84 48.73
CA GLU A 93 20.29 3.75 48.20
C GLU A 93 20.00 3.57 46.71
N HIS A 94 21.04 3.39 45.90
CA HIS A 94 20.86 3.13 44.48
C HIS A 94 20.43 1.69 44.26
N ILE A 95 19.24 1.51 43.69
CA ILE A 95 18.85 0.24 43.08
C ILE A 95 19.90 -0.16 42.02
N SER A 96 20.19 -1.44 41.94
CA SER A 96 21.08 -2.01 40.92
C SER A 96 20.61 -1.59 39.52
N MET A 97 21.56 -1.33 38.62
CA MET A 97 21.22 -1.01 37.23
C MET A 97 20.39 -2.15 36.59
N LEU A 98 20.70 -3.40 36.95
CA LEU A 98 20.00 -4.57 36.43
C LEU A 98 18.54 -4.62 36.87
N ASP A 99 18.24 -4.27 38.12
CA ASP A 99 16.88 -4.24 38.67
C ASP A 99 16.05 -3.12 38.01
N SER A 100 16.66 -1.97 37.72
CA SER A 100 16.00 -0.88 36.99
C SER A 100 15.76 -1.23 35.51
N MET A 101 16.65 -1.99 34.89
CA MET A 101 16.45 -2.54 33.52
C MET A 101 15.35 -3.59 33.50
N TRP A 102 15.31 -4.46 34.51
CA TRP A 102 14.30 -5.49 34.69
C TRP A 102 12.89 -4.89 34.86
N LEU A 103 12.75 -3.93 35.79
CA LEU A 103 11.52 -3.17 36.00
C LEU A 103 11.05 -2.47 34.72
N PHE A 104 11.98 -1.88 33.94
CA PHE A 104 11.63 -1.29 32.65
C PHE A 104 11.06 -2.34 31.70
N ILE A 105 11.71 -3.49 31.55
CA ILE A 105 11.30 -4.54 30.59
C ILE A 105 9.89 -4.99 30.92
N GLU A 106 9.61 -5.35 32.17
CA GLU A 106 8.27 -5.80 32.59
C GLU A 106 7.19 -4.75 32.35
N THR A 107 7.50 -3.49 32.63
CA THR A 107 6.56 -2.38 32.44
C THR A 107 6.32 -2.10 30.95
N PHE A 108 7.38 -2.10 30.15
CA PHE A 108 7.33 -1.86 28.71
C PHE A 108 6.61 -3.00 27.95
N THR A 109 6.81 -4.24 28.37
CA THR A 109 6.09 -5.40 27.82
C THR A 109 4.69 -5.56 28.40
N THR A 110 4.26 -4.67 29.31
CA THR A 110 2.96 -4.71 29.99
C THR A 110 2.70 -6.01 30.76
N VAL A 111 3.78 -6.67 31.23
CA VAL A 111 3.70 -7.92 32.01
C VAL A 111 3.44 -7.59 33.48
N GLY A 112 4.30 -6.75 34.07
CA GLY A 112 4.20 -6.28 35.46
C GLY A 112 4.09 -7.40 36.50
N TYR A 113 5.18 -8.13 36.76
CA TYR A 113 5.18 -9.19 37.77
C TYR A 113 5.00 -8.63 39.19
N GLY A 114 5.52 -7.43 39.43
CA GLY A 114 5.35 -6.71 40.71
C GLY A 114 6.28 -7.17 41.82
N ASP A 115 7.39 -7.81 41.46
CA ASP A 115 8.51 -8.12 42.36
C ASP A 115 9.27 -6.84 42.77
N ILE A 116 9.41 -5.90 41.84
CA ILE A 116 10.01 -4.58 42.04
C ILE A 116 8.97 -3.53 41.63
N ILE A 117 8.68 -2.57 42.50
CA ILE A 117 7.63 -1.57 42.27
C ILE A 117 8.16 -0.18 42.65
N PRO A 118 7.97 0.85 41.82
CA PRO A 118 8.38 2.20 42.17
C PRO A 118 7.58 2.72 43.37
N SER A 119 8.29 3.04 44.43
CA SER A 119 7.71 3.57 45.66
C SER A 119 7.33 5.06 45.53
N THR A 120 8.08 5.82 44.71
CA THR A 120 7.90 7.27 44.54
C THR A 120 6.82 7.66 43.55
N TYR A 121 6.20 8.83 43.79
CA TYR A 121 5.28 9.43 42.82
C TYR A 121 5.94 9.68 41.45
N CYS A 122 7.22 10.11 41.44
CA CYS A 122 7.97 10.27 40.19
C CYS A 122 8.12 8.94 39.44
N GLY A 123 8.56 7.87 40.13
CA GLY A 123 8.76 6.55 39.52
C GLY A 123 7.46 5.98 38.95
N ARG A 124 6.34 6.18 39.65
CA ARG A 124 5.01 5.77 39.17
C ARG A 124 4.58 6.51 37.91
N SER A 125 4.82 7.81 37.81
CA SER A 125 4.53 8.59 36.60
C SER A 125 5.39 8.13 35.42
N ILE A 126 6.67 7.85 35.64
CA ILE A 126 7.58 7.34 34.61
C ILE A 126 7.14 5.94 34.15
N ALA A 127 6.79 5.04 35.08
CA ALA A 127 6.29 3.71 34.76
C ALA A 127 5.02 3.77 33.90
N ALA A 128 4.08 4.67 34.21
CA ALA A 128 2.88 4.87 33.39
C ALA A 128 3.22 5.34 31.96
N ILE A 129 4.18 6.27 31.81
CA ILE A 129 4.64 6.75 30.50
C ILE A 129 5.33 5.63 29.71
N ILE A 130 6.17 4.81 30.36
CA ILE A 130 6.84 3.65 29.74
C ILE A 130 5.79 2.64 29.24
N GLY A 131 4.77 2.34 30.04
CA GLY A 131 3.68 1.45 29.63
C GLY A 131 2.94 1.96 28.38
N LEU A 132 2.68 3.27 28.31
CA LEU A 132 2.07 3.89 27.12
C LEU A 132 2.99 3.77 25.89
N PHE A 133 4.29 4.01 26.03
CA PHE A 133 5.25 3.79 24.94
C PHE A 133 5.36 2.32 24.52
N GLY A 134 5.23 1.39 25.46
CA GLY A 134 5.14 -0.05 25.19
C GLY A 134 3.96 -0.38 24.27
N LEU A 135 2.77 0.10 24.61
CA LEU A 135 1.55 -0.07 23.79
C LEU A 135 1.67 0.56 22.40
N LEU A 136 2.26 1.76 22.30
CA LEU A 136 2.51 2.40 21.00
C LEU A 136 3.49 1.58 20.15
N SER A 137 4.53 1.03 20.78
CA SER A 137 5.55 0.24 20.09
C SER A 137 5.03 -1.10 19.59
N THR A 138 4.17 -1.78 20.37
CA THR A 138 3.53 -3.04 19.94
C THR A 138 2.57 -2.81 18.79
N ALA A 139 1.78 -1.73 18.80
CA ALA A 139 0.90 -1.37 17.70
C ALA A 139 1.67 -1.11 16.39
N LEU A 140 2.79 -0.37 16.46
CA LEU A 140 3.67 -0.14 15.32
C LEU A 140 4.30 -1.46 14.82
N LEU A 141 4.76 -2.32 15.73
CA LEU A 141 5.33 -3.61 15.38
C LEU A 141 4.34 -4.47 14.60
N ILE A 142 3.08 -4.55 15.04
CA ILE A 142 2.02 -5.29 14.34
C ILE A 142 1.79 -4.72 12.94
N SER A 143 1.73 -3.39 12.80
CA SER A 143 1.56 -2.74 11.49
C SER A 143 2.68 -3.11 10.52
N VAL A 144 3.93 -3.09 10.99
CA VAL A 144 5.11 -3.46 10.20
C VAL A 144 5.09 -4.95 9.82
N LEU A 145 4.74 -5.82 10.76
CA LEU A 145 4.62 -7.25 10.50
C LEU A 145 3.58 -7.54 9.42
N ILE A 146 2.40 -6.91 9.49
CA ILE A 146 1.37 -7.05 8.46
C ILE A 146 1.93 -6.65 7.10
N GLN A 147 2.58 -5.50 6.99
CA GLN A 147 3.14 -5.04 5.71
C GLN A 147 4.20 -5.97 5.13
N LYS A 148 5.00 -6.63 5.98
CA LYS A 148 6.04 -7.59 5.53
C LYS A 148 5.49 -8.98 5.22
N LEU A 149 4.38 -9.36 5.85
CA LEU A 149 3.69 -10.62 5.59
C LEU A 149 2.73 -10.53 4.39
N LEU A 150 2.37 -9.33 3.95
CA LEU A 150 1.64 -9.14 2.70
C LEU A 150 2.49 -9.63 1.53
N LEU A 151 1.93 -10.59 0.78
CA LEU A 151 2.55 -11.13 -0.42
C LEU A 151 2.72 -10.02 -1.47
N ASN A 152 3.88 -10.01 -2.13
CA ASN A 152 4.11 -9.14 -3.27
C ASN A 152 3.13 -9.46 -4.41
N ARG A 153 2.91 -8.51 -5.32
CA ARG A 153 2.03 -8.73 -6.50
C ARG A 153 2.41 -9.99 -7.28
N TRP A 154 3.71 -10.20 -7.48
CA TRP A 154 4.24 -11.37 -8.20
C TRP A 154 4.10 -12.67 -7.40
N GLU A 155 4.33 -12.63 -6.09
CA GLU A 155 4.12 -13.80 -5.22
C GLU A 155 2.65 -14.20 -5.18
N LYS A 156 1.74 -13.23 -5.07
CA LYS A 156 0.29 -13.45 -5.14
C LYS A 156 -0.12 -14.02 -6.49
N TYR A 157 0.45 -13.52 -7.59
CA TYR A 157 0.21 -14.08 -8.92
C TYR A 157 0.65 -15.54 -9.02
N VAL A 158 1.87 -15.86 -8.59
CA VAL A 158 2.40 -17.23 -8.60
C VAL A 158 1.55 -18.14 -7.70
N HIS A 159 1.15 -17.66 -6.52
CA HIS A 159 0.28 -18.40 -5.62
C HIS A 159 -1.08 -18.72 -6.27
N ASN A 160 -1.73 -17.71 -6.86
CA ASN A 160 -3.00 -17.89 -7.58
C ASN A 160 -2.86 -18.85 -8.77
N PHE A 161 -1.74 -18.77 -9.50
CA PHE A 161 -1.45 -19.68 -10.61
C PHE A 161 -1.33 -21.14 -10.14
N VAL A 162 -0.57 -21.39 -9.07
CA VAL A 162 -0.42 -22.72 -8.48
C VAL A 162 -1.77 -23.25 -7.97
N LEU A 163 -2.55 -22.42 -7.29
CA LEU A 163 -3.91 -22.78 -6.84
C LEU A 163 -4.82 -23.16 -8.00
N ASN A 164 -4.79 -22.40 -9.11
CA ASN A 164 -5.57 -22.73 -10.30
C ASN A 164 -5.20 -24.11 -10.86
N ILE A 165 -3.90 -24.42 -10.96
CA ILE A 165 -3.44 -25.75 -11.41
C ILE A 165 -3.95 -26.86 -10.48
N GLN A 166 -3.91 -26.64 -9.17
CA GLN A 166 -4.39 -27.61 -8.18
C GLN A 166 -5.90 -27.86 -8.36
N LEU A 167 -6.71 -26.79 -8.45
CA LEU A 167 -8.16 -26.90 -8.63
C LEU A 167 -8.53 -27.58 -9.94
N GLU A 168 -7.77 -27.34 -11.02
CA GLU A 168 -8.03 -28.02 -12.29
C GLU A 168 -7.78 -29.53 -12.22
N LYS A 169 -6.76 -29.96 -11.47
CA LYS A 169 -6.50 -31.38 -11.22
C LYS A 169 -7.63 -32.01 -10.42
N GLU A 170 -8.04 -31.38 -9.33
CA GLU A 170 -9.17 -31.82 -8.50
C GLU A 170 -10.47 -31.90 -9.30
N ARG A 171 -10.76 -30.88 -10.13
CA ARG A 171 -11.92 -30.86 -11.01
C ARG A 171 -11.95 -32.07 -11.95
N LYS A 172 -10.81 -32.43 -12.55
CA LYS A 172 -10.70 -33.61 -13.45
C LYS A 172 -10.91 -34.92 -12.68
N ILE A 173 -10.36 -35.04 -11.47
CA ILE A 173 -10.55 -36.21 -10.61
C ILE A 173 -12.03 -36.37 -10.23
N GLN A 174 -12.68 -35.29 -9.79
CA GLN A 174 -14.11 -35.34 -9.41
C GLN A 174 -15.01 -35.60 -10.62
N ALA A 175 -14.71 -35.03 -11.79
CA ALA A 175 -15.45 -35.35 -13.02
C ALA A 175 -15.34 -36.84 -13.37
N ALA A 176 -14.15 -37.45 -13.24
CA ALA A 176 -13.97 -38.88 -13.45
C ALA A 176 -14.76 -39.72 -12.43
N ASN A 177 -14.77 -39.31 -11.16
CA ASN A 177 -15.57 -39.98 -10.11
C ASN A 177 -17.07 -39.91 -10.38
N ILE A 178 -17.59 -38.75 -10.82
CA ILE A 178 -19.00 -38.58 -11.17
C ILE A 178 -19.35 -39.53 -12.31
N ILE A 179 -18.54 -39.60 -13.37
CA ILE A 179 -18.77 -40.53 -14.49
C ILE A 179 -18.75 -41.98 -13.99
N LYS A 180 -17.74 -42.35 -13.20
CA LYS A 180 -17.59 -43.70 -12.62
C LYS A 180 -18.81 -44.12 -11.79
N PHE A 181 -19.24 -43.29 -10.84
CA PHE A 181 -20.38 -43.63 -9.98
C PHE A 181 -21.70 -43.57 -10.74
N SER A 182 -21.86 -42.65 -11.70
CA SER A 182 -23.04 -42.60 -12.57
C SER A 182 -23.17 -43.89 -13.38
N PHE A 183 -22.06 -44.35 -13.98
CA PHE A 183 -22.01 -45.59 -14.73
C PHE A 183 -22.26 -46.81 -13.83
N GLN A 184 -21.65 -46.85 -12.64
CA GLN A 184 -21.88 -47.92 -11.66
C GLN A 184 -23.37 -48.04 -11.27
N ILE A 185 -24.03 -46.91 -11.02
CA ILE A 185 -25.48 -46.88 -10.71
C ILE A 185 -26.30 -47.38 -11.89
N TRP A 186 -25.96 -46.95 -13.12
CA TRP A 186 -26.63 -47.42 -14.34
C TRP A 186 -26.48 -48.93 -14.53
N CYS A 187 -25.27 -49.48 -14.37
CA CYS A 187 -25.03 -50.92 -14.45
C CYS A 187 -25.84 -51.71 -13.41
N MET A 188 -25.95 -51.20 -12.18
CA MET A 188 -26.73 -51.85 -11.10
C MET A 188 -28.23 -51.85 -11.42
N LYS A 189 -28.75 -50.76 -12.00
CA LYS A 189 -30.14 -50.70 -12.50
C LYS A 189 -30.39 -51.72 -13.62
N LYS A 190 -29.45 -51.86 -14.56
CA LYS A 190 -29.57 -52.83 -15.67
C LYS A 190 -29.57 -54.28 -15.20
N LYS A 191 -28.87 -54.60 -14.11
CA LYS A 191 -28.85 -55.95 -13.50
C LYS A 191 -30.07 -56.28 -12.62
N ASN A 192 -31.14 -55.46 -12.65
CA ASN A 192 -32.31 -55.57 -11.77
C ASN A 192 -31.94 -55.70 -10.27
N THR A 193 -30.82 -55.10 -9.86
CA THR A 193 -30.47 -55.07 -8.44
C THR A 193 -31.46 -54.15 -7.72
N SER A 194 -32.00 -54.59 -6.57
CA SER A 194 -32.99 -53.81 -5.84
C SER A 194 -32.45 -52.42 -5.50
N VAL A 195 -33.26 -51.39 -5.76
CA VAL A 195 -32.91 -49.98 -5.46
C VAL A 195 -32.64 -49.78 -3.97
N CYS A 196 -33.24 -50.61 -3.11
CA CYS A 196 -32.98 -50.64 -1.67
C CYS A 196 -31.69 -51.37 -1.24
N SER A 197 -30.87 -51.86 -2.18
CA SER A 197 -29.60 -52.49 -1.84
C SER A 197 -28.64 -51.48 -1.22
N ILE A 198 -27.98 -51.86 -0.11
CA ILE A 198 -26.95 -51.07 0.55
C ILE A 198 -25.84 -50.65 -0.44
N SER A 199 -25.50 -51.51 -1.40
CA SER A 199 -24.51 -51.21 -2.43
C SER A 199 -24.96 -50.09 -3.38
N TYR A 200 -26.25 -50.02 -3.70
CA TYR A 200 -26.82 -48.94 -4.51
C TYR A 200 -26.76 -47.60 -3.76
N PHE A 201 -27.22 -47.56 -2.49
CA PHE A 201 -27.16 -46.36 -1.67
C PHE A 201 -25.73 -45.84 -1.46
N ARG A 202 -24.74 -46.72 -1.27
CA ARG A 202 -23.33 -46.31 -1.17
C ARG A 202 -22.83 -45.65 -2.45
N ALA A 203 -23.16 -46.21 -3.62
CA ALA A 203 -22.77 -45.64 -4.91
C ALA A 203 -23.47 -44.28 -5.16
N GLN A 204 -24.76 -44.19 -4.85
CA GLN A 204 -25.54 -42.95 -4.94
C GLN A 204 -25.00 -41.85 -4.01
N ARG A 205 -24.70 -42.19 -2.75
CA ARG A 205 -24.10 -41.23 -1.80
C ARG A 205 -22.74 -40.71 -2.29
N ARG A 206 -21.88 -41.59 -2.80
CA ARG A 206 -20.57 -41.19 -3.35
C ARG A 206 -20.70 -40.31 -4.60
N LEU A 207 -21.71 -40.57 -5.43
CA LEU A 207 -22.03 -39.70 -6.57
C LEU A 207 -22.40 -38.29 -6.10
N PHE A 208 -23.34 -38.16 -5.15
CA PHE A 208 -23.74 -36.84 -4.65
C PHE A 208 -22.57 -36.11 -3.98
N GLN A 209 -21.77 -36.81 -3.17
CA GLN A 209 -20.54 -36.24 -2.59
C GLN A 209 -19.58 -35.71 -3.68
N SER A 210 -19.40 -36.44 -4.78
CA SER A 210 -18.53 -36.01 -5.87
C SER A 210 -19.09 -34.79 -6.62
N ILE A 211 -20.41 -34.71 -6.77
CA ILE A 211 -21.09 -33.54 -7.37
C ILE A 211 -20.93 -32.31 -6.47
N ASP A 212 -21.17 -32.45 -5.17
CA ASP A 212 -21.04 -31.34 -4.22
C ASP A 212 -19.60 -30.80 -4.19
N LEU A 213 -18.60 -31.68 -4.18
CA LEU A 213 -17.19 -31.31 -4.27
C LEU A 213 -16.87 -30.58 -5.59
N LEU A 214 -17.40 -31.05 -6.72
CA LEU A 214 -17.19 -30.37 -8.01
C LEU A 214 -17.82 -28.98 -8.04
N LEU A 215 -18.99 -28.79 -7.41
CA LEU A 215 -19.63 -27.48 -7.27
C LEU A 215 -18.82 -26.53 -6.40
N GLN A 216 -18.25 -27.03 -5.29
CA GLN A 216 -17.33 -26.26 -4.43
C GLN A 216 -16.09 -25.81 -5.20
N ILE A 217 -15.42 -26.73 -5.92
CA ILE A 217 -14.26 -26.41 -6.77
C ILE A 217 -14.61 -25.35 -7.82
N LYS A 218 -15.78 -25.45 -8.46
CA LYS A 218 -16.24 -24.45 -9.44
C LYS A 218 -16.48 -23.07 -8.79
N GLN A 219 -16.94 -23.04 -7.54
CA GLN A 219 -17.12 -21.79 -6.80
C GLN A 219 -15.77 -21.17 -6.40
N GLU A 220 -14.80 -21.97 -5.94
CA GLU A 220 -13.44 -21.51 -5.64
C GLU A 220 -12.73 -20.98 -6.89
N GLN A 221 -12.87 -21.67 -8.02
CA GLN A 221 -12.30 -21.23 -9.29
C GLN A 221 -12.84 -19.87 -9.73
N ARG A 222 -14.13 -19.59 -9.51
CA ARG A 222 -14.71 -18.26 -9.78
C ARG A 222 -14.12 -17.18 -8.89
N LYS A 223 -13.99 -17.42 -7.58
CA LYS A 223 -13.37 -16.47 -6.64
C LYS A 223 -11.94 -16.10 -7.04
N LEU A 224 -11.16 -17.07 -7.53
CA LEU A 224 -9.80 -16.83 -8.02
C LEU A 224 -9.78 -16.00 -9.30
N ILE A 225 -10.71 -16.25 -10.23
CA ILE A 225 -10.85 -15.46 -11.46
C ILE A 225 -11.22 -14.02 -11.12
N ASP A 226 -12.23 -13.81 -10.27
CA ASP A 226 -12.67 -12.47 -9.86
C ASP A 226 -11.50 -11.69 -9.20
N SER A 227 -10.71 -12.36 -8.36
CA SER A 227 -9.52 -11.76 -7.72
C SER A 227 -8.40 -11.37 -8.71
N CYS A 228 -8.31 -12.05 -9.85
CA CYS A 228 -7.34 -11.73 -10.91
C CYS A 228 -7.86 -10.62 -11.83
N VAL A 229 -9.17 -10.60 -12.10
CA VAL A 229 -9.83 -9.59 -12.95
C VAL A 229 -9.63 -8.19 -12.38
N ASP A 230 -9.79 -7.98 -11.06
CA ASP A 230 -9.52 -6.66 -10.43
C ASP A 230 -8.08 -6.13 -10.70
N GLN A 231 -7.09 -7.02 -10.77
CA GLN A 231 -5.70 -6.63 -11.04
C GLN A 231 -5.42 -6.45 -12.54
N ILE A 232 -6.11 -7.23 -13.37
CA ILE A 232 -6.00 -7.19 -14.84
C ILE A 232 -6.75 -5.97 -15.39
N ASP A 233 -7.83 -5.53 -14.76
CA ASP A 233 -8.67 -4.43 -15.22
C ASP A 233 -7.91 -3.10 -15.28
N LEU A 234 -7.02 -2.83 -14.33
CA LEU A 234 -6.12 -1.67 -14.45
C LEU A 234 -5.19 -1.77 -15.67
N ILE A 235 -4.67 -2.97 -15.96
CA ILE A 235 -3.75 -3.20 -17.08
C ILE A 235 -4.50 -3.18 -18.41
N SER A 236 -5.71 -3.73 -18.46
CA SER A 236 -6.56 -3.75 -19.65
C SER A 236 -7.09 -2.35 -19.95
N VAL A 237 -7.49 -1.57 -18.94
CA VAL A 237 -7.85 -0.15 -19.09
C VAL A 237 -6.66 0.66 -19.59
N GLN A 238 -5.47 0.47 -19.03
CA GLN A 238 -4.27 1.16 -19.51
C GLN A 238 -3.89 0.77 -20.95
N ARG A 239 -4.09 -0.49 -21.32
CA ARG A 239 -3.86 -0.96 -22.70
C ARG A 239 -4.91 -0.39 -23.66
N ASN A 240 -6.19 -0.44 -23.31
CA ASN A 240 -7.28 0.05 -24.14
C ASN A 240 -7.16 1.56 -24.35
N THR A 241 -6.89 2.32 -23.29
CA THR A 241 -6.63 3.77 -23.40
C THR A 241 -5.41 4.06 -24.28
N SER A 242 -4.34 3.26 -24.20
CA SER A 242 -3.18 3.43 -25.10
C SER A 242 -3.54 3.19 -26.58
N VAL A 243 -4.37 2.19 -26.87
CA VAL A 243 -4.85 1.88 -28.24
C VAL A 243 -5.77 2.99 -28.74
N GLU A 244 -6.74 3.44 -27.93
CA GLU A 244 -7.62 4.56 -28.25
C GLU A 244 -6.83 5.85 -28.51
N THR A 245 -5.81 6.15 -27.69
CA THR A 245 -4.96 7.34 -27.93
C THR A 245 -4.16 7.24 -29.24
N TYR A 246 -3.81 6.03 -29.67
CA TYR A 246 -3.15 5.81 -30.95
C TYR A 246 -4.12 6.02 -32.12
N GLU A 247 -5.33 5.46 -32.02
CA GLU A 247 -6.38 5.66 -33.03
C GLU A 247 -6.77 7.14 -33.15
N ILE A 248 -6.93 7.84 -32.02
CA ILE A 248 -7.20 9.28 -31.98
C ILE A 248 -6.07 10.06 -32.67
N LYS A 249 -4.80 9.73 -32.41
CA LYS A 249 -3.66 10.38 -33.08
C LYS A 249 -3.68 10.19 -34.59
N GLU A 250 -4.04 9.00 -35.08
CA GLU A 250 -4.18 8.76 -36.52
C GLU A 250 -5.33 9.57 -37.13
N GLN A 251 -6.49 9.63 -36.45
CA GLN A 251 -7.59 10.49 -36.89
C GLN A 251 -7.21 11.98 -36.91
N PHE A 252 -6.48 12.46 -35.90
CA PHE A 252 -5.95 13.82 -35.88
C PHE A 252 -4.99 14.09 -37.04
N LYS A 253 -4.17 13.10 -37.43
CA LYS A 253 -3.27 13.23 -38.58
C LYS A 253 -4.04 13.36 -39.89
N ILE A 254 -5.07 12.53 -40.08
CA ILE A 254 -5.97 12.61 -41.24
C ILE A 254 -6.72 13.96 -41.24
N MET A 255 -7.20 14.40 -40.08
CA MET A 255 -7.90 15.68 -39.93
C MET A 255 -6.99 16.86 -40.24
N LYS A 256 -5.72 16.81 -39.82
CA LYS A 256 -4.74 17.85 -40.13
C LYS A 256 -4.52 17.97 -41.64
N VAL A 257 -4.33 16.86 -42.36
CA VAL A 257 -4.20 16.87 -43.82
C VAL A 257 -5.45 17.45 -44.50
N LYS A 258 -6.65 17.12 -43.99
CA LYS A 258 -7.89 17.73 -44.50
C LYS A 258 -7.95 19.24 -44.23
N MET A 259 -7.48 19.70 -43.07
CA MET A 259 -7.37 21.12 -42.74
C MET A 259 -6.42 21.84 -43.69
N ASP A 260 -5.22 21.30 -43.92
CA ASP A 260 -4.23 21.88 -44.82
C ASP A 260 -4.80 22.02 -46.24
N ASN A 261 -5.51 21.00 -46.73
CA ASN A 261 -6.19 21.06 -48.04
C ASN A 261 -7.36 22.08 -48.07
N MET A 262 -8.04 22.32 -46.94
CA MET A 262 -9.06 23.37 -46.86
C MET A 262 -8.43 24.76 -46.84
N GLU A 263 -7.31 24.94 -46.15
CA GLU A 263 -6.54 26.18 -46.16
C GLU A 263 -6.07 26.53 -47.59
N GLU A 264 -5.56 25.55 -48.34
CA GLU A 264 -5.18 25.74 -49.75
C GLU A 264 -6.37 26.20 -50.61
N LYS A 265 -7.53 25.54 -50.48
CA LYS A 265 -8.75 25.95 -51.20
C LYS A 265 -9.25 27.34 -50.81
N LEU A 266 -9.11 27.73 -49.54
CA LEU A 266 -9.47 29.07 -49.08
C LEU A 266 -8.55 30.13 -49.69
N VAL A 267 -7.25 29.83 -49.81
CA VAL A 267 -6.29 30.71 -50.49
C VAL A 267 -6.64 30.85 -51.97
N ASP A 268 -6.97 29.76 -52.66
CA ASP A 268 -7.37 29.79 -54.07
C ASP A 268 -8.66 30.61 -54.29
N MET A 269 -9.67 30.42 -53.44
CA MET A 269 -10.89 31.22 -53.50
C MET A 269 -10.59 32.70 -53.28
N ASN A 270 -9.70 33.03 -52.34
CA ASN A 270 -9.29 34.41 -52.10
C ASN A 270 -8.57 35.02 -53.32
N MET A 271 -7.71 34.25 -54.00
CA MET A 271 -7.08 34.69 -55.26
C MET A 271 -8.11 34.93 -56.37
N ASN A 272 -9.08 34.03 -56.52
CA ASN A 272 -10.15 34.18 -57.52
C ASN A 272 -11.01 35.42 -57.25
N ILE A 273 -11.35 35.70 -55.99
CA ILE A 273 -12.07 36.92 -55.61
C ILE A 273 -11.25 38.16 -55.99
N ASN A 274 -9.95 38.18 -55.68
CA ASN A 274 -9.08 39.29 -56.04
C ASN A 274 -8.98 39.50 -57.56
N ASN A 275 -8.94 38.43 -58.35
CA ASN A 275 -8.96 38.51 -59.81
C ASN A 275 -10.26 39.11 -60.34
N ILE A 276 -11.42 38.69 -59.80
CA ILE A 276 -12.72 39.27 -60.16
C ILE A 276 -12.78 40.75 -59.81
N ILE A 277 -12.29 41.14 -58.63
CA ILE A 277 -12.21 42.55 -58.21
C ILE A 277 -11.37 43.36 -59.22
N ASN A 278 -10.21 42.84 -59.62
CA ASN A 278 -9.33 43.48 -60.60
C ASN A 278 -9.99 43.63 -61.98
N ASP A 279 -10.75 42.63 -62.42
CA ASP A 279 -11.47 42.67 -63.71
C ASP A 279 -12.66 43.64 -63.68
N ILE A 280 -13.36 43.73 -62.55
CA ILE A 280 -14.39 44.76 -62.33
C ILE A 280 -13.74 46.15 -62.35
N GLN A 281 -12.59 46.35 -61.69
CA GLN A 281 -11.88 47.63 -61.74
C GLN A 281 -11.43 47.99 -63.17
N LYS A 282 -10.92 47.03 -63.95
CA LYS A 282 -10.56 47.23 -65.36
C LYS A 282 -11.77 47.63 -66.21
N THR A 283 -12.89 46.94 -66.06
CA THR A 283 -14.12 47.26 -66.82
C THR A 283 -14.70 48.61 -66.43
N LEU A 284 -14.68 48.96 -65.14
CA LEU A 284 -15.11 50.26 -64.64
C LEU A 284 -14.22 51.39 -65.19
N ASN A 285 -12.89 51.18 -65.24
CA ASN A 285 -11.95 52.11 -65.86
C ASN A 285 -12.16 52.24 -67.38
N MET A 286 -12.49 51.15 -68.08
CA MET A 286 -12.84 51.20 -69.51
C MET A 286 -14.13 51.97 -69.75
N LEU A 287 -15.16 51.82 -68.90
CA LEU A 287 -16.40 52.57 -68.98
C LEU A 287 -16.18 54.06 -68.69
N LEU A 288 -15.40 54.40 -67.65
CA LEU A 288 -15.02 55.79 -67.35
C LEU A 288 -14.30 56.44 -68.53
N ASN A 289 -13.35 55.74 -69.16
CA ASN A 289 -12.65 56.25 -70.35
C ASN A 289 -13.57 56.42 -71.57
N LYS A 290 -14.66 55.64 -71.67
CA LYS A 290 -15.64 55.73 -72.74
C LYS A 290 -16.64 56.88 -72.55
N VAL A 291 -16.89 57.30 -71.30
CA VAL A 291 -17.71 58.48 -70.97
C VAL A 291 -16.90 59.78 -71.08
N SER A 292 -15.57 59.72 -70.98
CA SER A 292 -14.68 60.89 -71.14
C SER A 292 -14.34 61.27 -72.60
N LYS A 293 -14.85 60.52 -73.59
CA LYS A 293 -14.73 60.80 -75.03
C LYS A 293 -16.08 61.21 -75.59
#